data_AF-A0A3D6CD32-F1
#
_entry.id   AF-A0A3D6CD32-F1
#
_cell.length_a   1.000
_cell.length_b   1.000
_cell.length_c   1.000
_cell.angle_alpha   90.00
_cell.angle_beta   90.00
_cell.angle_gamma   90.00
#
_symmetry.space_group_name_H-M   'P 1'
#
loop_
_entity.id
_entity.type
_entity.pdbx_description
1 polymer ?
#
loop_
_entity_poly.entity_id
_entity_poly.type
_entity_poly.pdbx_seq_one_letter_code
_entity_poly.pdbx_strand_id
1 'polypeptide(L)'
;MENLHIVFWLFKDIAWCMNWRLLGILMIAPTLIIAIVISWRTRKMVSELCHNLAITVWISANSYWMISEFFHFDSLPLWGEYSMKHLSVIPFVIGILLLAYYYIIWKPRHKAELETM
;
A
#
# COMPACT_ATOMS: atom_id res chain seq x y z
N MET A 1 14.42 6.54 13.10
CA MET A 1 12.94 6.45 13.24
C MET A 1 12.24 6.24 11.90
N GLU A 2 12.96 5.91 10.82
CA GLU A 2 12.38 5.79 9.47
C GLU A 2 11.55 4.51 9.32
N ASN A 3 11.97 3.38 9.91
CA ASN A 3 11.33 2.06 9.75
C ASN A 3 10.29 1.70 10.83
N LEU A 4 10.02 2.59 11.79
CA LEU A 4 9.09 2.30 12.89
C LEU A 4 7.64 2.08 12.39
N HIS A 5 7.31 2.67 11.24
CA HIS A 5 6.01 2.51 10.60
C HIS A 5 5.68 1.06 10.24
N ILE A 6 6.69 0.23 9.98
CA ILE A 6 6.56 -1.20 9.69
C ILE A 6 5.93 -1.93 10.88
N VAL A 7 6.22 -1.49 12.12
CA VAL A 7 5.64 -2.09 13.33
C VAL A 7 4.13 -1.93 13.34
N PHE A 8 3.61 -0.76 12.95
CA PHE A 8 2.16 -0.54 12.85
C PHE A 8 1.52 -1.41 11.76
N TRP A 9 2.22 -1.67 10.65
CA TRP A 9 1.74 -2.61 9.63
C TRP A 9 1.66 -4.03 10.17
N LEU A 10 2.71 -4.51 10.84
CA LEU A 10 2.73 -5.85 11.43
C LEU A 10 1.61 -6.04 12.46
N PHE A 11 1.36 -5.04 13.33
CA PHE A 11 0.24 -5.12 14.27
C PHE A 11 -1.12 -5.16 13.57
N LYS A 12 -1.31 -4.36 12.51
CA LYS A 12 -2.53 -4.38 11.69
C LYS A 12 -2.75 -5.77 11.07
N ASP A 13 -1.70 -6.34 10.49
CA ASP A 13 -1.78 -7.63 9.80
C ASP A 13 -1.94 -8.81 10.78
N ILE A 14 -1.35 -8.74 11.98
CA ILE A 14 -1.62 -9.70 13.07
C ILE A 14 -3.08 -9.60 13.49
N ALA A 15 -3.61 -8.38 13.67
CA ALA A 15 -5.01 -8.18 14.01
C ALA A 15 -5.94 -8.76 12.94
N TRP A 16 -5.57 -8.63 11.66
CA TRP A 16 -6.28 -9.26 10.55
C TRP A 16 -6.22 -10.79 10.64
N CYS A 17 -5.02 -11.38 10.80
CA CYS A 17 -4.82 -12.81 10.91
C CYS A 17 -5.61 -13.44 12.08
N MET A 18 -5.74 -12.71 13.20
CA MET A 18 -6.50 -13.13 14.38
C MET A 18 -7.99 -12.76 14.32
N ASN A 19 -8.44 -12.18 13.21
CA ASN A 19 -9.80 -11.68 12.98
C ASN A 19 -10.28 -10.66 14.04
N TRP A 20 -9.37 -9.88 14.60
CA TRP A 20 -9.64 -8.79 15.55
C TRP A 20 -10.16 -7.54 14.83
N ARG A 21 -11.39 -7.61 14.35
CA ARG A 21 -12.03 -6.58 13.50
C ARG A 21 -11.85 -5.14 13.98
N LEU A 22 -12.14 -4.86 15.26
CA LEU A 22 -12.04 -3.49 15.80
C LEU A 22 -10.59 -2.99 15.79
N LEU A 23 -9.65 -3.81 16.25
CA LEU A 23 -8.24 -3.44 16.30
C LEU A 23 -7.67 -3.27 14.89
N GLY A 24 -7.98 -4.19 13.97
CA GLY A 24 -7.55 -4.13 12.57
C GLY A 24 -8.01 -2.85 11.89
N ILE A 25 -9.30 -2.50 12.00
CA ILE A 25 -9.86 -1.28 11.40
C ILE A 25 -9.23 -0.02 12.01
N LEU A 26 -9.08 0.04 13.34
CA LEU A 26 -8.44 1.17 14.01
C LEU A 26 -6.99 1.36 13.58
N MET A 27 -6.27 0.28 13.29
CA MET A 27 -4.87 0.31 12.83
C MET A 27 -4.72 0.73 11.35
N ILE A 28 -5.78 0.76 10.54
CA ILE A 28 -5.72 1.28 9.16
C ILE A 28 -5.34 2.76 9.15
N ALA A 29 -5.95 3.56 10.02
CA ALA A 29 -5.72 5.00 10.07
C ALA A 29 -4.25 5.38 10.35
N PRO A 30 -3.63 4.94 11.46
CA PRO A 30 -2.24 5.29 11.75
C PRO A 30 -1.28 4.75 10.68
N THR A 31 -1.52 3.54 10.15
CA THR A 31 -0.66 2.95 9.12
C THR A 31 -0.69 3.71 7.81
N LEU A 32 -1.88 4.11 7.34
CA LEU A 32 -2.04 4.87 6.11
C LEU A 32 -1.56 6.31 6.26
N ILE A 33 -1.84 6.96 7.39
CA ILE A 33 -1.37 8.32 7.67
C ILE A 33 0.16 8.37 7.62
N ILE A 34 0.84 7.43 8.28
CA ILE A 34 2.31 7.42 8.29
C ILE A 34 2.86 7.17 6.88
N ALA A 35 2.28 6.25 6.10
CA ALA A 35 2.70 6.01 4.72
C ALA A 35 2.57 7.27 3.83
N ILE A 36 1.45 7.98 3.93
CA ILE A 36 1.23 9.24 3.22
C ILE A 36 2.23 10.32 3.66
N VAL A 37 2.48 10.45 4.97
CA VAL A 37 3.43 11.43 5.51
C VAL A 37 4.85 11.15 5.02
N ILE A 38 5.27 9.88 4.98
CA ILE A 38 6.59 9.49 4.46
C ILE A 38 6.68 9.85 2.98
N SER A 39 5.69 9.46 2.18
CA SER A 39 5.62 9.79 0.76
C SER A 39 5.68 11.31 0.50
N TRP A 40 4.96 12.10 1.30
CA TRP A 40 5.00 13.56 1.20
C TRP A 40 6.35 14.15 1.59
N ARG A 41 7.01 13.61 2.62
CA ARG A 41 8.33 14.09 3.06
C ARG A 41 9.41 13.79 2.03
N THR A 42 9.35 12.62 1.38
CA THR A 42 10.35 12.21 0.38
C THR A 42 10.04 12.70 -1.03
N ARG A 43 9.03 13.56 -1.23
CA ARG A 43 8.60 14.09 -2.55
C ARG A 43 9.69 14.78 -3.37
N LYS A 44 10.79 15.19 -2.75
CA LYS A 44 11.92 15.83 -3.42
C LYS A 44 12.85 14.82 -4.10
N MET A 45 12.78 13.54 -3.74
CA MET A 45 13.56 12.45 -4.33
C MET A 45 12.60 11.54 -5.09
N VAL A 46 12.70 11.51 -6.42
CA VAL A 46 11.74 10.77 -7.26
C VAL A 46 11.79 9.27 -6.97
N SER A 47 12.98 8.73 -6.70
CA SER A 47 13.15 7.33 -6.26
C SER A 47 12.29 7.00 -5.04
N GLU A 48 12.53 7.71 -3.95
CA GLU A 48 11.81 7.50 -2.70
C GLU A 48 10.32 7.80 -2.83
N LEU A 49 9.95 8.83 -3.60
CA LEU A 49 8.55 9.15 -3.85
C LEU A 49 7.81 8.01 -4.56
N CYS A 50 8.38 7.44 -5.64
CA CYS A 50 7.76 6.34 -6.37
C CYS A 50 7.60 5.10 -5.49
N HIS A 51 8.61 4.74 -4.70
CA HIS A 51 8.54 3.61 -3.77
C HIS A 51 7.51 3.86 -2.66
N ASN A 52 7.54 5.02 -2.02
CA ASN A 52 6.64 5.35 -0.92
C ASN A 52 5.19 5.52 -1.38
N LEU A 53 4.96 5.99 -2.61
CA LEU A 53 3.63 5.98 -3.22
C LEU A 53 3.15 4.55 -3.52
N ALA A 54 4.01 3.70 -4.08
CA ALA A 54 3.66 2.30 -4.32
C ALA A 54 3.26 1.59 -3.02
N ILE A 55 4.02 1.80 -1.94
CA ILE A 55 3.72 1.32 -0.59
C ILE A 55 2.38 1.89 -0.08
N THR A 56 2.12 3.19 -0.24
CA THR A 56 0.87 3.83 0.20
C THR A 56 -0.37 3.22 -0.48
N VAL A 57 -0.27 3.02 -1.79
CA VAL A 57 -1.36 2.41 -2.57
C VAL A 57 -1.51 0.93 -2.20
N TRP A 58 -0.41 0.22 -1.95
CA TRP A 58 -0.43 -1.17 -1.46
C TRP A 58 -1.13 -1.31 -0.12
N ILE A 59 -0.85 -0.43 0.85
CA ILE A 59 -1.52 -0.43 2.16
C ILE A 59 -3.00 -0.16 2.01
N SER A 60 -3.38 0.72 1.08
CA SER A 60 -4.79 0.99 0.77
C SER A 60 -5.48 -0.25 0.19
N ALA A 61 -4.84 -0.95 -0.75
CA ALA A 61 -5.31 -2.22 -1.31
C ALA A 61 -5.54 -3.28 -0.23
N ASN A 62 -4.53 -3.48 0.62
CA ASN A 62 -4.54 -4.44 1.70
C ASN A 62 -5.62 -4.10 2.74
N SER A 63 -5.78 -2.82 3.08
CA SER A 63 -6.82 -2.37 4.01
C SER A 63 -8.22 -2.56 3.45
N TYR A 64 -8.42 -2.34 2.15
CA TYR A 64 -9.70 -2.64 1.49
C TYR A 64 -10.02 -4.14 1.53
N TRP A 65 -9.06 -5.00 1.19
CA TRP A 65 -9.25 -6.46 1.25
C TRP A 65 -9.57 -6.91 2.68
N MET A 66 -8.82 -6.45 3.67
CA MET A 66 -9.11 -6.73 5.09
C MET A 66 -10.53 -6.32 5.50
N ILE A 67 -10.98 -5.12 5.11
CA ILE A 67 -12.37 -4.68 5.38
C ILE A 67 -13.37 -5.61 4.69
N SER A 68 -13.11 -6.03 3.46
CA SER A 68 -14.02 -6.94 2.74
C SER A 68 -14.20 -8.29 3.45
N GLU A 69 -13.15 -8.81 4.07
CA GLU A 69 -13.22 -10.05 4.85
C GLU A 69 -13.91 -9.85 6.20
N PHE A 70 -13.58 -8.77 6.92
CA PHE A 70 -14.18 -8.47 8.22
C PHE A 70 -15.70 -8.24 8.17
N PHE A 71 -16.21 -7.78 7.04
CA PHE A 71 -17.64 -7.58 6.82
C PHE A 71 -18.26 -8.67 5.94
N HIS A 72 -17.50 -9.74 5.63
CA HIS A 72 -17.95 -10.90 4.86
C HIS A 72 -18.58 -10.56 3.50
N PHE A 73 -18.13 -9.48 2.87
CA PHE A 73 -18.57 -9.09 1.53
C PHE A 73 -17.54 -9.41 0.44
N ASP A 74 -16.39 -9.98 0.81
CA ASP A 74 -15.32 -10.42 -0.08
C ASP A 74 -15.80 -11.36 -1.20
N SER A 75 -16.82 -12.17 -0.91
CA SER A 75 -17.45 -13.14 -1.80
C SER A 75 -18.65 -12.60 -2.58
N LEU A 76 -19.11 -11.37 -2.29
CA LEU A 76 -20.20 -10.78 -3.06
C LEU A 76 -19.78 -10.61 -4.52
N PRO A 77 -20.68 -10.95 -5.47
CA PRO A 77 -20.39 -10.79 -6.87
C PRO A 77 -20.21 -9.29 -7.19
N LEU A 78 -19.11 -8.98 -7.85
CA LEU A 78 -18.87 -7.67 -8.45
C LEU A 78 -19.43 -7.69 -9.87
N TRP A 79 -18.88 -8.56 -10.71
CA TRP A 79 -19.28 -8.75 -12.11
C TRP A 79 -18.74 -10.08 -12.64
N GLY A 80 -19.60 -10.91 -13.24
CA GLY A 80 -19.21 -12.23 -13.73
C GLY A 80 -18.66 -13.13 -12.60
N GLU A 81 -17.48 -13.69 -12.80
CA GLU A 81 -16.78 -14.53 -11.81
C GLU A 81 -15.98 -13.73 -10.78
N TYR A 82 -15.92 -12.39 -10.92
CA TYR A 82 -15.18 -11.55 -10.00
C TYR A 82 -16.02 -11.20 -8.78
N SER A 83 -15.45 -11.42 -7.60
CA SER A 83 -16.00 -10.98 -6.32
C SER A 83 -15.42 -9.63 -5.85
N MET A 84 -16.05 -8.98 -4.87
CA MET A 84 -15.64 -7.67 -4.35
C MET A 84 -14.17 -7.59 -3.93
N LYS A 85 -13.58 -8.66 -3.39
CA LYS A 85 -12.15 -8.67 -3.01
C LYS A 85 -11.23 -8.36 -4.20
N HIS A 86 -11.65 -8.68 -5.43
CA HIS A 86 -10.86 -8.42 -6.64
C HIS A 86 -10.71 -6.93 -6.95
N LEU A 87 -11.54 -6.05 -6.36
CA LEU A 87 -11.31 -4.61 -6.44
C LEU A 87 -9.99 -4.18 -5.79
N SER A 88 -9.46 -4.94 -4.83
CA SER A 88 -8.13 -4.70 -4.26
C SER A 88 -7.01 -4.82 -5.30
N VAL A 89 -7.22 -5.59 -6.38
CA VAL A 89 -6.21 -5.79 -7.44
C VAL A 89 -5.89 -4.48 -8.16
N ILE A 90 -6.86 -3.57 -8.29
CA ILE A 90 -6.66 -2.28 -8.97
C ILE A 90 -5.53 -1.47 -8.30
N PRO A 91 -5.58 -1.16 -6.99
CA PRO A 91 -4.48 -0.49 -6.32
C PRO A 91 -3.19 -1.33 -6.29
N PHE A 92 -3.24 -2.67 -6.18
CA PHE A 92 -2.02 -3.49 -6.33
C PHE A 92 -1.32 -3.26 -7.67
N VAL A 93 -2.07 -3.27 -8.77
CA VAL A 93 -1.56 -3.01 -10.11
C VAL A 93 -1.00 -1.60 -10.23
N ILE A 94 -1.68 -0.59 -9.67
CA ILE A 94 -1.16 0.79 -9.64
C ILE A 94 0.19 0.86 -8.93
N GLY A 95 0.36 0.15 -7.80
CA GLY A 95 1.63 0.07 -7.10
C GLY A 95 2.74 -0.54 -7.98
N ILE A 96 2.45 -1.63 -8.67
CA ILE A 96 3.39 -2.26 -9.62
C ILE A 96 3.75 -1.29 -10.76
N LEU A 97 2.76 -0.58 -11.32
CA LEU A 97 2.97 0.37 -12.41
C LEU A 97 3.84 1.56 -11.98
N LEU A 98 3.70 2.04 -10.74
CA LEU A 98 4.56 3.10 -10.19
C LEU A 98 6.02 2.65 -10.10
N LEU A 99 6.27 1.43 -9.62
CA LEU A 99 7.61 0.85 -9.57
C LEU A 99 8.16 0.59 -10.97
N ALA A 100 7.34 0.04 -11.87
CA ALA A 100 7.73 -0.20 -13.26
C ALA A 100 8.10 1.11 -13.97
N TYR A 101 7.32 2.19 -13.78
CA TYR A 101 7.64 3.52 -14.27
C TYR A 101 9.02 3.98 -13.76
N TYR A 102 9.28 3.84 -12.47
CA TYR A 102 10.55 4.25 -11.89
C TYR A 102 11.73 3.47 -12.50
N TYR A 103 11.67 2.14 -12.50
CA TYR A 103 12.80 1.30 -12.92
C TYR A 103 13.00 1.25 -14.44
N ILE A 104 11.93 1.22 -15.23
CA ILE A 104 12.00 1.02 -16.69
C ILE A 104 12.15 2.36 -17.42
N ILE A 105 11.56 3.44 -16.90
CA ILE A 105 11.47 4.71 -17.61
C ILE A 105 12.34 5.77 -16.95
N TRP A 106 12.18 6.00 -15.64
CA TRP A 106 12.83 7.12 -14.97
C TRP A 106 14.31 6.89 -14.71
N LYS A 107 14.67 5.75 -14.09
CA LYS A 107 16.06 5.36 -13.77
C LYS A 107 17.00 5.39 -14.99
N PRO A 108 16.66 4.80 -16.16
CA PRO A 108 17.56 4.85 -17.33
C PRO A 108 17.67 6.24 -17.97
N ARG A 109 16.72 7.14 -17.74
CA ARG A 109 16.77 8.54 -18.22
C ARG A 109 17.58 9.46 -17.31
N HIS A 110 17.71 9.12 -16.03
CA HIS A 110 18.39 9.94 -15.01
C HIS A 110 19.63 9.23 -14.44
N LYS A 111 20.51 8.72 -15.32
CA LYS A 111 21.73 7.99 -14.93
C LYS A 111 22.73 8.81 -14.10
N ALA A 112 22.58 10.15 -14.07
CA ALA A 112 23.50 11.07 -13.42
C ALA A 112 23.02 11.61 -12.06
N GLU A 113 21.75 11.40 -11.70
CA GLU A 113 21.30 11.65 -10.32
C GLU A 113 21.77 10.46 -9.48
N LEU A 114 22.95 10.64 -8.86
CA LEU A 114 23.55 9.73 -7.89
C LEU A 114 22.47 9.22 -6.94
N GLU A 115 22.39 7.89 -6.85
CA GLU A 115 21.61 7.16 -5.86
C GLU A 115 21.96 7.71 -4.48
N THR A 116 21.12 8.60 -3.93
CA THR A 116 21.11 8.84 -2.49
C THR A 116 20.49 7.60 -1.87
N MET A 117 21.36 6.61 -1.62
CA MET A 117 21.12 5.50 -0.71
C MET A 117 20.94 6.02 0.72
#